data_AF-A0A950ERF9-F1
#
_entry.id   AF-A0A950ERF9-F1
#
_cell.length_a   1.000
_cell.length_b   1.000
_cell.length_c   1.000
_cell.angle_alpha   90.00
_cell.angle_beta   90.00
_cell.angle_gamma   90.00
#
_symmetry.space_group_name_H-M   'P 1'
#
loop_
_entity.id
_entity.type
_entity.pdbx_description
1 polymer ?
#
loop_
_entity_poly.entity_id
_entity_poly.type
_entity_poly.pdbx_seq_one_letter_code
_entity_poly.pdbx_strand_id
1 'polypeptide(L)'
;MSETMKQFQLNSYLFGGNAPYVEELYEAYLDNPASVPDTWREYFDALQNVPSSSGTADNDIAHGPIVESFAQRAKANAFVQRGGGEDLATARKQVYVQSLIGAYRFLGSQWANLDPLKRRERPNIPELEPAFYDFTEADMDQTFSATNLYFGFERA
;
A
#
# COMPACT_ATOMS: atom_id res chain seq x y z
N MET A 1 -25.12 40.86 -30.66
CA MET A 1 -23.94 40.11 -30.19
C MET A 1 -24.46 39.10 -29.17
N SER A 2 -24.28 37.80 -29.44
CA SER A 2 -24.88 36.69 -28.66
C SER A 2 -24.51 36.78 -27.18
N GLU A 3 -25.46 36.45 -26.28
CA GLU A 3 -25.28 36.40 -24.82
C GLU A 3 -24.05 35.56 -24.43
N THR A 4 -23.81 34.48 -25.16
CA THR A 4 -22.65 33.59 -25.00
C THR A 4 -21.31 34.29 -25.22
N MET A 5 -21.22 35.20 -26.21
CA MET A 5 -19.98 35.94 -26.48
C MET A 5 -19.64 36.94 -25.36
N LYS A 6 -20.65 37.56 -24.73
CA LYS A 6 -20.44 38.45 -23.59
C LYS A 6 -19.92 37.70 -22.37
N GLN A 7 -20.45 36.50 -22.11
CA GLN A 7 -19.99 35.63 -21.02
C GLN A 7 -18.52 35.20 -21.21
N PHE A 8 -18.12 34.82 -22.43
CA PHE A 8 -16.72 34.50 -22.73
C PHE A 8 -15.78 35.70 -22.53
N GLN A 9 -16.21 36.91 -22.89
CA GLN A 9 -15.40 38.12 -22.67
C GLN A 9 -15.24 38.44 -21.18
N LEU A 10 -16.30 38.26 -20.40
CA LEU A 10 -16.27 38.50 -18.96
C LEU A 10 -15.36 37.52 -18.24
N ASN A 11 -15.35 36.24 -18.64
CA ASN A 11 -14.57 35.19 -17.96
C ASN A 11 -13.19 34.93 -18.60
N SER A 12 -12.79 35.73 -19.58
CA SER A 12 -11.50 35.58 -20.29
C SER A 12 -10.29 35.57 -19.34
N TYR A 13 -10.40 36.28 -18.21
CA TYR A 13 -9.37 36.34 -17.18
C TYR A 13 -9.26 35.06 -16.33
N LEU A 14 -10.04 34.02 -16.58
CA LEU A 14 -9.89 32.73 -15.89
C LEU A 14 -9.10 31.71 -16.73
N PHE A 15 -8.79 32.05 -17.98
CA PHE A 15 -8.26 31.12 -18.96
C PHE A 15 -6.95 31.61 -19.57
N GLY A 16 -6.05 30.67 -19.88
CA GLY A 16 -4.80 30.95 -20.58
C GLY A 16 -3.63 31.19 -19.63
N GLY A 17 -2.85 32.25 -19.87
CA GLY A 17 -1.57 32.48 -19.18
C GLY A 17 -1.68 32.79 -17.68
N ASN A 18 -2.87 33.08 -17.18
CA ASN A 18 -3.15 33.34 -15.77
C ASN A 18 -3.77 32.16 -15.04
N ALA A 19 -4.05 31.05 -15.72
CA ALA A 19 -4.61 29.86 -15.10
C ALA A 19 -3.79 29.38 -13.88
N PRO A 20 -2.43 29.33 -13.92
CA PRO A 20 -1.66 28.92 -12.76
C PRO A 20 -1.84 29.83 -11.54
N TYR A 21 -2.02 31.14 -11.76
CA TYR A 21 -2.23 32.11 -10.68
C TYR A 21 -3.62 31.95 -10.05
N VAL A 22 -4.65 31.74 -10.87
CA VAL A 22 -6.01 31.52 -10.38
C VAL A 22 -6.10 30.17 -9.63
N GLU A 23 -5.38 29.15 -10.11
CA GLU A 23 -5.27 27.84 -9.45
C GLU A 23 -4.65 27.98 -8.05
N GLU A 24 -3.50 28.65 -7.92
CA GLU A 24 -2.85 28.88 -6.62
C GLU A 24 -3.74 29.69 -5.67
N LEU A 25 -4.45 30.69 -6.19
CA LEU A 25 -5.40 31.48 -5.42
C LEU A 25 -6.61 30.65 -4.95
N TYR A 26 -7.08 29.72 -5.79
CA TYR A 26 -8.16 28.80 -5.43
C TYR A 26 -7.70 27.77 -4.40
N GLU A 27 -6.49 27.21 -4.54
CA GLU A 27 -5.91 26.32 -3.52
C GLU A 27 -5.77 27.02 -2.15
N ALA A 28 -5.35 28.29 -2.14
CA ALA A 28 -5.29 29.10 -0.92
C ALA A 28 -6.69 29.34 -0.32
N TYR A 29 -7.71 29.54 -1.15
CA TYR A 29 -9.11 29.62 -0.72
C TYR A 29 -9.61 28.31 -0.10
N LEU A 30 -9.26 27.16 -0.69
CA LEU A 30 -9.64 25.83 -0.17
C LEU A 30 -8.98 25.52 1.19
N ASP A 31 -7.75 26.00 1.42
CA ASP A 31 -7.07 25.86 2.71
C ASP A 31 -7.64 26.84 3.76
N ASN A 32 -7.74 28.11 3.38
CA ASN A 32 -8.30 29.15 4.23
C ASN A 32 -9.00 30.22 3.39
N PRO A 33 -10.35 30.27 3.41
CA PRO A 33 -11.09 31.28 2.67
C PRO A 33 -10.65 32.71 3.04
N ALA A 34 -10.27 32.98 4.29
CA ALA A 34 -9.86 34.31 4.76
C ALA A 34 -8.54 34.81 4.16
N SER A 35 -7.76 33.93 3.52
CA SER A 35 -6.47 34.27 2.89
C SER A 35 -6.63 35.02 1.55
N VAL A 36 -7.83 34.99 0.97
CA VAL A 36 -8.13 35.51 -0.36
C VAL A 36 -8.96 36.80 -0.28
N PRO A 37 -8.74 37.78 -1.18
CA PRO A 37 -9.54 39.00 -1.23
C PRO A 37 -11.04 38.73 -1.39
N ASP A 38 -11.88 39.60 -0.84
CA ASP A 38 -13.34 39.41 -0.80
C ASP A 38 -13.97 39.20 -2.19
N THR A 39 -13.47 39.90 -3.22
CA THR A 39 -13.94 39.75 -4.60
C THR A 39 -13.74 38.33 -5.15
N TRP A 40 -12.68 37.65 -4.71
CA TRP A 40 -12.36 36.29 -5.11
C TRP A 40 -13.06 35.26 -4.24
N ARG A 41 -13.23 35.54 -2.94
CA ARG A 41 -14.06 34.72 -2.04
C ARG A 41 -15.47 34.57 -2.58
N GLU A 42 -16.14 35.68 -2.90
CA GLU A 42 -17.51 35.65 -3.44
C GLU A 42 -17.60 34.84 -4.74
N TYR A 43 -16.57 34.94 -5.59
CA TYR A 43 -16.48 34.18 -6.83
C TYR A 43 -16.31 32.66 -6.56
N PHE A 44 -15.44 32.27 -5.64
CA PHE A 44 -15.18 30.86 -5.30
C PHE A 44 -16.31 30.23 -4.47
N ASP A 45 -16.98 31.00 -3.62
CA ASP A 45 -18.22 30.58 -2.95
C ASP A 45 -19.29 30.22 -3.99
N ALA A 46 -19.47 31.07 -5.01
CA ALA A 46 -20.40 30.79 -6.10
C ALA A 46 -19.98 29.56 -6.91
N LEU A 47 -18.67 29.31 -7.06
CA LEU A 47 -18.12 28.16 -7.79
C LEU A 47 -18.37 26.83 -7.07
N GLN A 48 -18.15 26.74 -5.75
CA GLN A 48 -18.42 25.52 -4.98
C GLN A 48 -19.90 25.13 -4.95
N ASN A 49 -20.79 26.12 -5.11
CA ASN A 49 -22.23 25.89 -5.18
C ASN A 49 -22.69 25.35 -6.56
N VAL A 50 -21.80 25.28 -7.55
CA VAL A 50 -22.11 24.68 -8.86
C VAL A 50 -22.03 23.15 -8.72
N PRO A 51 -23.07 22.40 -9.11
CA PRO A 51 -23.01 20.95 -9.09
C PRO A 51 -21.84 20.43 -9.93
N SER A 52 -21.04 19.53 -9.37
CA SER A 52 -19.97 18.87 -10.11
C SER A 52 -20.51 18.23 -11.39
N SER A 53 -19.72 18.30 -12.46
CA SER A 53 -20.03 17.62 -13.73
C SER A 53 -20.17 16.10 -13.59
N SER A 54 -19.65 15.53 -12.50
CA SER A 54 -19.72 14.11 -12.17
C SER A 54 -20.97 13.70 -11.37
N GLY A 55 -21.82 14.67 -10.96
CA GLY A 55 -23.05 14.41 -10.22
C GLY A 55 -22.87 14.14 -8.71
N THR A 56 -21.63 14.15 -8.22
CA THR A 56 -21.29 14.15 -6.78
C THR A 56 -21.36 15.57 -6.23
N ALA A 57 -22.04 15.75 -5.10
CA ALA A 57 -22.16 17.04 -4.40
C ALA A 57 -20.97 17.28 -3.45
N ASP A 58 -19.79 16.80 -3.81
CA ASP A 58 -18.59 16.94 -2.98
C ASP A 58 -17.92 18.28 -3.29
N ASN A 59 -17.58 19.01 -2.24
CA ASN A 59 -16.79 20.24 -2.36
C ASN A 59 -15.35 19.90 -2.80
N ASP A 60 -14.72 20.83 -3.51
CA ASP A 60 -13.32 20.68 -3.92
C ASP A 60 -12.37 20.61 -2.72
N ILE A 61 -11.27 19.88 -2.86
CA ILE A 61 -10.24 19.67 -1.83
C ILE A 61 -8.91 20.18 -2.36
N ALA A 62 -8.14 20.87 -1.50
CA ALA A 62 -6.80 21.38 -1.87
C ALA A 62 -5.85 20.24 -2.29
N HIS A 63 -5.23 20.37 -3.46
CA HIS A 63 -4.33 19.35 -4.03
C HIS A 63 -2.85 19.62 -3.75
N GLY A 64 -2.46 20.86 -3.50
CA GLY A 64 -1.11 21.27 -3.12
C GLY A 64 -0.39 20.35 -2.11
N PRO A 65 -0.98 20.03 -0.94
CA PRO A 65 -0.34 19.17 0.06
C PRO A 65 -0.04 17.75 -0.46
N ILE A 66 -0.92 17.23 -1.32
CA ILE A 66 -0.75 15.91 -1.93
C ILE A 66 0.43 15.97 -2.89
N VAL A 67 0.46 16.94 -3.80
CA VAL A 67 1.55 17.14 -4.77
C VAL A 67 2.89 17.33 -4.07
N GLU A 68 2.93 18.12 -2.99
CA GLU A 68 4.14 18.32 -2.20
C GLU A 68 4.60 17.01 -1.56
N SER A 69 3.68 16.22 -0.98
CA SER A 69 4.02 14.93 -0.38
C SER A 69 4.62 13.96 -1.42
N PHE A 70 4.10 13.96 -2.66
CA PHE A 70 4.65 13.18 -3.76
C PHE A 70 6.03 13.70 -4.17
N ALA A 71 6.21 15.01 -4.27
CA ALA A 71 7.50 15.63 -4.58
C ALA A 71 8.56 15.31 -3.51
N GLN A 72 8.19 15.35 -2.22
CA GLN A 72 9.07 14.99 -1.11
C GLN A 72 9.44 13.50 -1.15
N ARG A 73 8.47 12.61 -1.37
CA ARG A 73 8.72 11.16 -1.54
C ARG A 73 9.62 10.87 -2.75
N ALA A 74 9.48 11.63 -3.83
CA ALA A 74 10.34 11.50 -5.01
C ALA A 74 11.78 11.88 -4.67
N LYS A 75 11.98 13.04 -4.03
CA LYS A 75 13.30 13.49 -3.56
C LYS A 75 13.95 12.50 -2.58
N ALA A 76 13.14 11.85 -1.74
CA ALA A 76 13.61 10.86 -0.78
C ALA A 76 13.88 9.47 -1.38
N ASN A 77 13.73 9.28 -2.70
CA ASN A 77 13.77 7.97 -3.36
C ASN A 77 12.85 6.93 -2.69
N ALA A 78 11.76 7.39 -2.05
CA ALA A 78 10.84 6.54 -1.30
C ALA A 78 9.90 5.71 -2.20
N PHE A 79 9.97 5.92 -3.53
CA PHE A 79 9.28 5.09 -4.53
C PHE A 79 10.05 3.83 -4.92
N VAL A 80 11.30 3.68 -4.47
CA VAL A 80 12.06 2.45 -4.68
C VAL A 80 11.57 1.42 -3.66
N GLN A 81 10.78 0.45 -4.12
CA GLN A 81 10.55 -0.81 -3.42
C GLN A 81 11.90 -1.39 -3.01
N ARG A 82 12.24 -1.30 -1.71
CA ARG A 82 13.43 -1.93 -1.13
C ARG A 82 13.20 -3.44 -0.98
N GLY A 83 12.97 -4.14 -2.08
CA GLY A 83 12.80 -5.59 -2.11
C GLY A 83 14.03 -6.25 -2.74
N GLY A 84 15.02 -6.63 -1.94
CA GLY A 84 16.18 -7.35 -2.51
C GLY A 84 17.05 -8.08 -1.50
N GLY A 85 17.24 -7.54 -0.30
CA GLY A 85 18.02 -8.19 0.76
C GLY A 85 17.20 -9.18 1.59
N GLU A 86 16.11 -8.69 2.19
CA GLU A 86 15.19 -9.53 2.98
C GLU A 86 14.47 -10.57 2.13
N ASP A 87 14.20 -10.26 0.86
CA ASP A 87 13.44 -11.12 -0.04
C ASP A 87 14.21 -12.42 -0.38
N LEU A 88 15.54 -12.35 -0.59
CA LEU A 88 16.35 -13.54 -0.88
C LEU A 88 16.52 -14.45 0.34
N ALA A 89 16.69 -13.87 1.53
CA ALA A 89 16.78 -14.62 2.78
C ALA A 89 15.43 -15.31 3.09
N THR A 90 14.33 -14.59 2.91
CA THR A 90 12.97 -15.11 3.09
C THR A 90 12.64 -16.19 2.06
N ALA A 91 13.03 -16.00 0.80
CA ALA A 91 12.88 -16.99 -0.26
C ALA A 91 13.67 -18.29 0.03
N ARG A 92 14.88 -18.19 0.59
CA ARG A 92 15.63 -19.37 1.04
C ARG A 92 14.89 -20.10 2.15
N LYS A 93 14.41 -19.37 3.16
CA LYS A 93 13.62 -19.93 4.28
C LYS A 93 12.34 -20.60 3.77
N GLN A 94 11.67 -20.03 2.78
CA GLN A 94 10.51 -20.63 2.13
C GLN A 94 10.79 -22.01 1.51
N VAL A 95 11.96 -22.20 0.88
CA VAL A 95 12.40 -23.50 0.34
C VAL A 95 12.68 -24.50 1.48
N TYR A 96 13.26 -24.03 2.58
CA TYR A 96 13.49 -24.85 3.76
C TYR A 96 12.20 -25.27 4.46
N VAL A 97 11.19 -24.40 4.55
CA VAL A 97 9.85 -24.77 5.03
C VAL A 97 9.28 -25.91 4.19
N GLN A 98 9.38 -25.83 2.86
CA GLN A 98 8.91 -26.90 1.97
C GLN A 98 9.69 -28.22 2.18
N SER A 99 11.00 -28.12 2.42
CA SER A 99 11.87 -29.26 2.69
C SER A 99 11.51 -29.94 4.01
N LEU A 100 11.28 -29.15 5.07
CA LEU A 100 10.83 -29.61 6.38
C LEU A 100 9.47 -30.31 6.29
N ILE A 101 8.49 -29.71 5.61
CA ILE A 101 7.18 -30.32 5.36
C ILE A 101 7.36 -31.67 4.63
N GLY A 102 8.24 -31.72 3.63
CA GLY A 102 8.59 -32.96 2.94
C GLY A 102 9.16 -34.02 3.88
N ALA A 103 10.14 -33.65 4.72
CA ALA A 103 10.75 -34.55 5.69
C ALA A 103 9.69 -35.15 6.66
N TYR A 104 8.78 -34.32 7.18
CA TYR A 104 7.68 -34.81 8.02
C TYR A 104 6.73 -35.75 7.27
N ARG A 105 6.47 -35.53 5.97
CA ARG A 105 5.62 -36.42 5.16
C ARG A 105 6.26 -37.80 4.95
N PHE A 106 7.57 -37.86 4.71
CA PHE A 106 8.26 -39.12 4.42
C PHE A 106 8.75 -39.85 5.68
N LEU A 107 9.35 -39.14 6.64
CA LEU A 107 10.00 -39.70 7.83
C LEU A 107 9.16 -39.55 9.11
N GLY A 108 8.09 -38.74 9.11
CA GLY A 108 7.33 -38.44 10.34
C GLY A 108 6.71 -39.67 11.02
N SER A 109 6.40 -40.72 10.27
CA SER A 109 5.90 -41.99 10.83
C SER A 109 6.92 -42.68 11.73
N GLN A 110 8.22 -42.53 11.47
CA GLN A 110 9.30 -43.10 12.27
C GLN A 110 9.49 -42.36 13.60
N TRP A 111 9.08 -41.10 13.65
CA TRP A 111 9.17 -40.26 14.84
C TRP A 111 7.85 -40.15 15.63
N ALA A 112 6.77 -40.74 15.12
CA ALA A 112 5.45 -40.74 15.72
C ALA A 112 5.39 -41.56 17.03
N ASN A 113 4.54 -41.13 17.97
CA ASN A 113 4.34 -41.84 19.24
C ASN A 113 3.38 -43.04 19.09
N LEU A 114 3.85 -44.10 18.45
CA LEU A 114 3.01 -45.28 18.16
C LEU A 114 3.01 -46.33 19.28
N ASP A 115 4.03 -46.35 20.13
CA ASP A 115 4.13 -47.32 21.23
C ASP A 115 3.56 -46.75 22.54
N PRO A 116 2.39 -47.23 23.02
CA PRO A 116 1.80 -46.75 24.27
C PRO A 116 2.66 -47.11 25.50
N LEU A 117 3.51 -48.13 25.39
CA LEU A 117 4.39 -48.57 26.46
C LEU A 117 5.76 -47.88 26.43
N LYS A 118 6.03 -47.05 25.41
CA LYS A 118 7.26 -46.26 25.24
C LYS A 118 8.55 -47.08 25.43
N ARG A 119 8.56 -48.33 24.96
CA ARG A 119 9.70 -49.25 25.13
C ARG A 119 10.80 -49.01 24.11
N ARG A 120 10.49 -48.35 23.00
CA ARG A 120 11.45 -47.97 21.97
C ARG A 120 11.84 -46.51 22.13
N GLU A 121 13.14 -46.26 22.16
CA GLU A 121 13.68 -44.90 22.08
C GLU A 121 13.49 -44.36 20.67
N ARG A 122 13.20 -43.06 20.56
CA ARG A 122 13.01 -42.42 19.26
C ARG A 122 14.38 -42.20 18.61
N PRO A 123 14.54 -42.58 17.33
CA PRO A 123 15.74 -42.22 16.61
C PRO A 123 15.85 -40.69 16.51
N ASN A 124 17.06 -40.17 16.65
CA ASN A 124 17.35 -38.78 16.34
C ASN A 124 17.43 -38.64 14.81
N ILE A 125 16.55 -37.81 14.24
CA ILE A 125 16.45 -37.54 12.80
C ILE A 125 16.65 -36.03 12.63
N PRO A 126 17.87 -35.56 12.31
CA PRO A 126 18.17 -34.13 12.19
C PRO A 126 17.27 -33.40 11.20
N GLU A 127 16.83 -34.06 10.14
CA GLU A 127 15.98 -33.48 9.09
C GLU A 127 14.56 -33.11 9.58
N LEU A 128 14.14 -33.57 10.75
CA LEU A 128 12.87 -33.17 11.37
C LEU A 128 13.02 -31.95 12.29
N GLU A 129 14.26 -31.53 12.58
CA GLU A 129 14.55 -30.40 13.45
C GLU A 129 14.62 -29.09 12.64
N PRO A 130 13.89 -28.04 13.04
CA PRO A 130 13.97 -26.74 12.35
C PRO A 130 15.38 -26.13 12.36
N ALA A 131 16.14 -26.39 13.43
CA ALA A 131 17.52 -25.93 13.57
C ALA A 131 18.45 -26.47 12.47
N PHE A 132 18.15 -27.63 11.88
CA PHE A 132 18.89 -28.20 10.76
C PHE A 132 18.81 -27.33 9.49
N TYR A 133 17.76 -26.52 9.38
CA TYR A 133 17.51 -25.62 8.26
C TYR A 133 17.74 -24.13 8.60
N ASP A 134 18.57 -23.84 9.60
CA ASP A 134 18.88 -22.48 10.07
C ASP A 134 17.66 -21.68 10.57
N PHE A 135 16.57 -22.34 10.97
CA PHE A 135 15.45 -21.66 11.62
C PHE A 135 15.80 -21.30 13.06
N THR A 136 15.56 -20.05 13.41
CA THR A 136 15.67 -19.54 14.78
C THR A 136 14.28 -19.39 15.41
N GLU A 137 14.23 -19.16 16.72
CA GLU A 137 12.96 -18.90 17.42
C GLU A 137 12.22 -17.69 16.83
N ALA A 138 12.94 -16.66 16.37
CA ALA A 138 12.38 -15.49 15.71
C ALA A 138 11.69 -15.80 14.37
N ASP A 139 12.00 -16.95 13.75
CA ASP A 139 11.39 -17.37 12.49
C ASP A 139 10.09 -18.14 12.69
N MET A 140 9.80 -18.58 13.92
CA MET A 140 8.56 -19.29 14.24
C MET A 140 7.33 -18.37 14.21
N ASP A 141 7.53 -17.07 14.41
CA ASP A 141 6.48 -16.05 14.31
C ASP A 141 6.30 -15.51 12.88
N GLN A 142 7.12 -15.97 11.92
CA GLN A 142 7.01 -15.56 10.52
C GLN A 142 6.04 -16.44 9.75
N THR A 143 5.24 -15.82 8.89
CA THR A 143 4.30 -16.52 8.01
C THR A 143 4.98 -16.90 6.70
N PHE A 144 4.82 -18.16 6.30
CA PHE A 144 5.33 -18.70 5.04
C PHE A 144 4.17 -19.20 4.16
N SER A 145 4.44 -19.29 2.86
CA SER A 145 3.49 -19.84 1.91
C SER A 145 3.40 -21.36 2.04
N ALA A 146 2.16 -21.86 2.11
CA ALA A 146 1.82 -23.26 2.28
C ALA A 146 1.12 -23.87 1.06
N THR A 147 1.25 -23.25 -0.13
CA THR A 147 0.50 -23.60 -1.35
C THR A 147 0.54 -25.10 -1.74
N ASN A 148 1.56 -25.86 -1.33
CA ASN A 148 1.66 -27.31 -1.59
C ASN A 148 1.03 -28.18 -0.48
N LEU A 149 0.22 -27.60 0.41
CA LEU A 149 -0.59 -28.33 1.38
C LEU A 149 -1.98 -28.55 0.80
N TYR A 150 -2.36 -29.82 0.57
CA TYR A 150 -3.70 -30.22 0.11
C TYR A 150 -4.82 -29.91 1.14
N PHE A 151 -4.48 -29.31 2.27
CA PHE A 151 -5.38 -29.01 3.37
C PHE A 151 -6.15 -27.68 3.21
N GLY A 152 -5.96 -26.96 2.10
CA GLY A 152 -6.71 -25.73 1.78
C GLY A 152 -6.21 -24.45 2.48
N PHE A 153 -5.05 -24.50 3.13
CA PHE A 153 -4.41 -23.33 3.73
C PHE A 153 -3.31 -22.81 2.80
N GLU A 154 -3.42 -21.55 2.36
CA GLU A 154 -2.42 -20.94 1.46
C GLU A 154 -1.21 -20.39 2.22
N ARG A 155 -1.32 -20.20 3.54
CA ARG A 155 -0.28 -19.65 4.43
C ARG A 155 -0.25 -20.39 5.76
N ALA A 156 0.95 -20.56 6.32
CA ALA A 156 1.20 -21.22 7.61
C ALA A 156 2.25 -20.45 8.40
#